data_AF-A0A7C5MRY5-F1
#
_entry.id   AF-A0A7C5MRY5-F1
#
_cell.length_a   1.000
_cell.length_b   1.000
_cell.length_c   1.000
_cell.angle_alpha   90.00
_cell.angle_beta   90.00
_cell.angle_gamma   90.00
#
_symmetry.space_group_name_H-M   'P 1'
#
loop_
_entity.id
_entity.type
_entity.pdbx_description
1 polymer ?
#
loop_
_entity_poly.entity_id
_entity_poly.type
_entity_poly.pdbx_seq_one_letter_code
_entity_poly.pdbx_strand_id
1 'polypeptide(L)'
;MRNNLLSLVLVLFAQLGFSQASLNLTLAGHINPPSDLNDVWGYVDGINNKEYAICGVMAGGEIIVDVTNPSSPQIVQTLPGISSTWRDLKVWGSYAYITNESGNGLRVIDLSNLPNSVLYKDTIIHGMNSAHNLYIDNGFAYVVGPDIANGGMVFLDLSNPWHPAYAGEYNTHYIHDVYVRNDIAYAGELSNGLTLINVANKSNPVILANRQYQGNFTHNTWLNDAGTVCFTTDEVSAGKITAFDISNLNNIDLLDEIQSSLSTN
;
A
#
# COMPACT_ATOMS: atom_id res chain seq x y z
N MET A 1 62.69 43.08 22.01
CA MET A 1 61.48 42.56 22.68
C MET A 1 60.29 43.12 21.90
N ARG A 2 59.88 42.47 20.79
CA ARG A 2 58.87 41.40 20.67
C ARG A 2 57.43 41.94 20.86
N ASN A 3 56.60 41.67 19.84
CA ASN A 3 55.14 41.58 19.80
C ASN A 3 54.36 42.86 19.42
N ASN A 4 53.34 42.84 18.56
CA ASN A 4 52.81 41.86 17.60
C ASN A 4 51.82 42.64 16.70
N LEU A 5 51.83 42.36 15.39
CA LEU A 5 50.73 42.67 14.47
C LEU A 5 49.45 42.00 14.97
N LEU A 6 48.33 42.73 15.04
CA LEU A 6 46.99 42.12 14.99
C LEU A 6 46.21 42.74 13.84
N SER A 7 46.30 42.11 12.67
CA SER A 7 45.37 42.33 11.57
C SER A 7 44.10 41.53 11.87
N LEU A 8 42.99 42.22 12.11
CA LEU A 8 41.68 41.61 12.28
C LEU A 8 41.15 41.21 10.90
N VAL A 9 41.30 39.94 10.51
CA VAL A 9 40.65 39.38 9.32
C VAL A 9 39.25 38.95 9.72
N LEU A 10 38.24 39.71 9.28
CA LEU A 10 36.83 39.35 9.44
C LEU A 10 36.48 38.31 8.36
N VAL A 11 36.44 37.03 8.72
CA VAL A 11 35.97 35.95 7.82
C VAL A 11 34.45 35.93 7.86
N LEU A 12 33.82 36.37 6.77
CA LEU A 12 32.38 36.26 6.57
C LEU A 12 32.06 34.80 6.18
N PHE A 13 31.58 34.00 7.12
CA PHE A 13 30.98 32.69 6.80
C PHE A 13 29.60 32.91 6.20
N ALA A 14 29.50 32.88 4.87
CA ALA A 14 28.21 32.71 4.20
C ALA A 14 27.74 31.26 4.45
N GLN A 15 26.82 31.06 5.38
CA GLN A 15 26.09 29.81 5.47
C GLN A 15 25.26 29.68 4.18
N LEU A 16 25.60 28.69 3.35
CA LEU A 16 24.74 28.25 2.27
C LEU A 16 23.50 27.63 2.93
N GLY A 17 22.46 28.45 3.10
CA GLY A 17 21.13 27.95 3.44
C GLY A 17 20.62 27.16 2.25
N PHE A 18 20.58 25.83 2.39
CA PHE A 18 19.80 25.01 1.47
C PHE A 18 18.33 25.36 1.70
N SER A 19 17.75 26.13 0.79
CA SER A 19 16.30 26.31 0.71
C SER A 19 15.70 24.95 0.36
N GLN A 20 15.12 24.27 1.35
CA GLN A 20 14.27 23.13 1.08
C GLN A 20 13.11 23.62 0.22
N ALA A 21 12.86 22.95 -0.91
CA ALA A 21 11.69 23.25 -1.72
C ALA A 21 10.44 23.01 -0.86
N SER A 22 9.81 24.09 -0.41
CA SER A 22 8.50 24.03 0.21
C SER A 22 7.51 23.65 -0.89
N LEU A 23 7.00 22.42 -0.86
CA LEU A 23 5.94 21.94 -1.75
C LEU A 23 4.56 22.59 -1.46
N ASN A 24 4.54 23.77 -0.83
CA ASN A 24 3.36 24.40 -0.23
C ASN A 24 2.60 23.46 0.74
N LEU A 25 3.32 22.55 1.39
CA LEU A 25 2.77 21.64 2.39
C LEU A 25 3.06 22.18 3.79
N THR A 26 2.03 22.23 4.64
CA THR A 26 2.16 22.56 6.06
C THR A 26 1.72 21.35 6.87
N LEU A 27 2.54 20.89 7.82
CA LEU A 27 2.17 19.82 8.73
C LEU A 27 0.95 20.27 9.56
N ALA A 28 -0.16 19.53 9.45
CA ALA A 28 -1.38 19.84 10.19
C ALA A 28 -1.29 19.35 11.64
N GLY A 29 -0.83 18.12 11.85
CA GLY A 29 -0.74 17.46 13.15
C GLY A 29 0.03 16.14 13.04
N HIS A 30 0.36 15.54 14.18
CA HIS A 30 1.03 14.24 14.24
C HIS A 30 0.66 13.49 15.52
N ILE A 31 0.90 12.17 15.50
CA ILE A 31 0.93 11.32 16.69
C ILE A 31 2.35 10.79 16.88
N ASN A 32 2.64 10.26 18.07
CA ASN A 32 3.83 9.44 18.32
C ASN A 32 3.39 7.97 18.39
N PRO A 33 3.56 7.18 17.33
CA PRO A 33 3.19 5.78 17.35
C PRO A 33 4.11 4.97 18.29
N PRO A 34 3.65 3.81 18.80
CA PRO A 34 4.42 2.99 19.74
C PRO A 34 5.66 2.31 19.13
N SER A 35 5.67 2.14 17.80
CA SER A 35 6.83 1.72 17.00
C SER A 35 6.71 2.28 15.59
N ASP A 36 7.65 1.93 14.72
CA ASP A 36 7.51 2.18 13.27
C ASP A 36 6.20 1.60 12.75
N LEU A 37 5.60 2.30 11.79
CA LEU A 37 4.38 1.91 11.10
C LEU A 37 4.76 1.28 9.76
N ASN A 38 3.95 0.34 9.28
CA ASN A 38 4.24 -0.40 8.05
C ASN A 38 3.17 -0.31 6.96
N ASP A 39 2.00 0.25 7.25
CA ASP A 39 0.99 0.70 6.26
C ASP A 39 -0.12 1.54 6.96
N VAL A 40 -0.94 2.26 6.19
CA VAL A 40 -2.08 3.05 6.65
C VAL A 40 -3.27 3.01 5.69
N TRP A 41 -4.48 2.85 6.23
CA TRP A 41 -5.72 2.94 5.47
C TRP A 41 -6.77 3.82 6.16
N GLY A 42 -7.63 4.48 5.36
CA GLY A 42 -8.69 5.36 5.84
C GLY A 42 -10.02 4.64 6.09
N TYR A 43 -10.74 5.06 7.13
CA TYR A 43 -12.13 4.67 7.38
C TYR A 43 -12.96 5.88 7.79
N VAL A 44 -14.15 6.02 7.21
CA VAL A 44 -15.14 7.03 7.62
C VAL A 44 -16.31 6.30 8.24
N ASP A 45 -16.61 6.58 9.50
CA ASP A 45 -17.79 6.05 10.16
C ASP A 45 -19.04 6.74 9.61
N GLY A 46 -19.87 5.97 8.89
CA GLY A 46 -21.09 6.48 8.27
C GLY A 46 -22.18 6.94 9.23
N ILE A 47 -22.07 6.65 10.54
CA ILE A 47 -23.07 7.05 11.54
C ILE A 47 -22.80 8.46 12.08
N ASN A 48 -21.54 8.76 12.39
CA ASN A 48 -21.15 10.01 13.06
C ASN A 48 -20.18 10.88 12.24
N ASN A 49 -19.81 10.44 11.03
CA ASN A 49 -18.89 11.12 10.12
C ASN A 49 -17.51 11.39 10.73
N LYS A 50 -17.06 10.52 11.66
CA LYS A 50 -15.69 10.53 12.13
C LYS A 50 -14.77 9.85 11.13
N GLU A 51 -13.58 10.40 10.99
CA GLU A 51 -12.55 9.91 10.10
C GLU A 51 -11.45 9.27 10.92
N TYR A 52 -11.03 8.07 10.52
CA TYR A 52 -10.04 7.27 11.20
C TYR A 52 -8.93 6.83 10.24
N ALA A 53 -7.70 6.86 10.72
CA ALA A 53 -6.58 6.16 10.11
C ALA A 53 -6.34 4.85 10.88
N ILE A 54 -6.28 3.74 10.15
CA ILE A 54 -5.91 2.43 10.68
C ILE A 54 -4.47 2.21 10.24
N CYS A 55 -3.54 2.11 11.20
CA CYS A 55 -2.12 1.99 10.89
C CYS A 55 -1.58 0.65 11.40
N GLY A 56 -0.87 -0.08 10.56
CA GLY A 56 -0.11 -1.24 10.99
C GLY A 56 1.10 -0.83 11.81
N VAL A 57 1.45 -1.61 12.83
CA VAL A 57 2.55 -1.34 13.77
C VAL A 57 3.58 -2.47 13.68
N MET A 58 4.83 -2.15 13.35
CA MET A 58 5.88 -3.15 13.10
C MET A 58 6.13 -4.06 14.30
N ALA A 59 6.14 -3.51 15.53
CA ALA A 59 6.28 -4.26 16.77
C ALA A 59 4.93 -4.43 17.49
N GLY A 60 3.85 -4.74 16.75
CA GLY A 60 2.50 -4.90 17.28
C GLY A 60 1.47 -5.35 16.23
N GLY A 61 0.20 -5.11 16.52
CA GLY A 61 -0.88 -5.27 15.54
C GLY A 61 -1.13 -3.97 14.82
N GLU A 62 -2.21 -3.30 15.20
CA GLU A 62 -2.70 -2.09 14.56
C GLU A 62 -3.00 -1.02 15.61
N ILE A 63 -2.84 0.25 15.25
CA ILE A 63 -3.44 1.36 15.98
C ILE A 63 -4.56 1.98 15.13
N ILE A 64 -5.58 2.51 15.80
CA ILE A 64 -6.63 3.29 15.15
C ILE A 64 -6.54 4.70 15.70
N VAL A 65 -6.47 5.65 14.79
CA VAL A 65 -6.25 7.07 15.07
C VAL A 65 -7.47 7.84 14.60
N ASP A 66 -8.14 8.55 15.50
CA ASP A 66 -9.15 9.56 15.13
C ASP A 66 -8.42 10.74 14.48
N VAL A 67 -8.72 10.98 13.21
CA VAL A 67 -8.14 12.06 12.38
C VAL A 67 -9.20 13.07 11.94
N THR A 68 -10.41 13.00 12.51
CA THR A 68 -11.53 13.93 12.20
C THR A 68 -11.12 15.39 12.36
N ASN A 69 -10.26 15.68 13.35
CA ASN A 69 -9.54 16.95 13.40
C ASN A 69 -8.06 16.72 12.99
N PRO A 70 -7.66 17.11 11.77
CA PRO A 70 -6.30 16.86 11.29
C PRO A 70 -5.23 17.63 12.07
N SER A 71 -5.59 18.69 12.80
CA SER A 71 -4.64 19.43 13.64
C SER A 71 -4.42 18.79 15.01
N SER A 72 -5.20 17.77 15.36
CA SER A 72 -5.15 17.10 16.67
C SER A 72 -5.51 15.62 16.57
N PRO A 73 -4.76 14.81 15.78
CA PRO A 73 -5.03 13.38 15.66
C PRO A 73 -4.79 12.66 16.98
N GLN A 74 -5.58 11.63 17.30
CA GLN A 74 -5.50 10.90 18.58
C GLN A 74 -5.59 9.38 18.38
N ILE A 75 -4.67 8.62 18.98
CA ILE A 75 -4.80 7.15 19.04
C ILE A 75 -5.98 6.80 19.94
N VAL A 76 -7.01 6.15 19.38
CA VAL A 76 -8.22 5.74 20.11
C VAL A 76 -8.23 4.24 20.43
N GLN A 77 -7.49 3.43 19.68
CA GLN A 77 -7.35 1.99 19.94
C GLN A 77 -5.93 1.53 19.61
N THR A 78 -5.46 0.53 20.36
CA THR A 78 -4.20 -0.17 20.11
C THR A 78 -4.47 -1.67 20.24
N LEU A 79 -4.28 -2.40 19.15
CA LEU A 79 -4.50 -3.83 19.08
C LEU A 79 -3.17 -4.58 19.17
N PRO A 80 -3.09 -5.66 19.97
CA PRO A 80 -1.90 -6.49 19.99
C PRO A 80 -1.81 -7.31 18.68
N GLY A 81 -0.60 -7.74 18.36
CA GLY A 81 -0.33 -8.52 17.16
C GLY A 81 1.09 -9.04 17.15
N ILE A 82 1.40 -9.85 16.16
CA ILE A 82 2.76 -10.33 15.92
C ILE A 82 3.59 -9.22 15.29
N SER A 83 4.90 -9.18 15.60
CA SER A 83 5.78 -8.27 14.89
C SER A 83 5.86 -8.65 13.42
N SER A 84 5.78 -7.66 12.53
CA SER A 84 5.90 -7.86 11.09
C SER A 84 6.46 -6.62 10.42
N THR A 85 7.46 -6.78 9.56
CA THR A 85 8.01 -5.66 8.78
C THR A 85 6.97 -5.12 7.79
N TRP A 86 6.17 -6.02 7.21
CA TRP A 86 5.23 -5.70 6.12
C TRP A 86 3.81 -6.13 6.49
N ARG A 87 2.90 -5.18 6.37
CA ARG A 87 1.45 -5.37 6.48
C ARG A 87 0.80 -4.58 5.35
N ASP A 88 -0.41 -4.96 5.02
CA ASP A 88 -1.29 -4.15 4.19
C ASP A 88 -2.69 -4.19 4.78
N LEU A 89 -3.41 -3.07 4.72
CA LEU A 89 -4.76 -2.93 5.26
C LEU A 89 -5.73 -2.39 4.21
N LYS A 90 -6.92 -2.97 4.14
CA LYS A 90 -8.05 -2.44 3.35
C LYS A 90 -9.35 -2.52 4.14
N VAL A 91 -10.28 -1.62 3.86
CA VAL A 91 -11.60 -1.58 4.49
C VAL A 91 -12.70 -1.91 3.49
N TRP A 92 -13.66 -2.74 3.92
CA TRP A 92 -14.91 -3.02 3.21
C TRP A 92 -16.10 -2.92 4.17
N GLY A 93 -16.99 -1.97 3.92
CA GLY A 93 -18.02 -1.59 4.88
C GLY A 93 -17.40 -1.07 6.18
N SER A 94 -17.76 -1.67 7.31
CA SER A 94 -17.20 -1.35 8.64
C SER A 94 -16.14 -2.35 9.10
N TYR A 95 -15.53 -3.11 8.18
CA TYR A 95 -14.52 -4.12 8.51
C TYR A 95 -13.19 -3.81 7.83
N ALA A 96 -12.09 -3.90 8.59
CA ALA A 96 -10.75 -3.90 8.02
C ALA A 96 -10.22 -5.33 7.87
N TYR A 97 -9.48 -5.56 6.79
CA TYR A 97 -8.83 -6.80 6.42
C TYR A 97 -7.34 -6.54 6.29
N ILE A 98 -6.53 -7.35 6.96
CA ILE A 98 -5.11 -7.10 7.12
C ILE A 98 -4.33 -8.37 6.81
N THR A 99 -3.36 -8.26 5.91
CA THR A 99 -2.35 -9.27 5.64
C THR A 99 -1.04 -8.90 6.32
N ASN A 100 -0.16 -9.90 6.47
CA ASN A 100 1.20 -9.69 6.94
C ASN A 100 2.12 -10.82 6.48
N GLU A 101 3.41 -10.55 6.44
CA GLU A 101 4.43 -11.51 6.01
C GLU A 101 5.04 -12.34 7.16
N SER A 102 4.42 -12.34 8.34
CA SER A 102 4.98 -12.97 9.54
C SER A 102 4.12 -14.11 10.12
N GLY A 103 2.87 -14.27 9.68
CA GLY A 103 2.02 -15.41 10.03
C GLY A 103 0.59 -15.03 10.44
N ASN A 104 -0.14 -15.99 11.04
CA ASN A 104 -1.51 -15.84 11.53
C ASN A 104 -2.61 -15.62 10.47
N GLY A 105 -2.26 -15.67 9.19
CA GLY A 105 -3.21 -15.54 8.08
C GLY A 105 -3.81 -14.14 7.97
N LEU A 106 -5.10 -14.09 7.67
CA LEU A 106 -5.84 -12.84 7.51
C LEU A 106 -6.37 -12.37 8.87
N ARG A 107 -6.07 -11.12 9.22
CA ARG A 107 -6.72 -10.45 10.34
C ARG A 107 -7.95 -9.71 9.86
N VAL A 108 -9.05 -9.85 10.60
CA VAL A 108 -10.31 -9.13 10.38
C VAL A 108 -10.61 -8.30 11.62
N ILE A 109 -10.90 -7.02 11.44
CA ILE A 109 -11.22 -6.06 12.51
C ILE A 109 -12.59 -5.45 12.26
N ASP A 110 -13.47 -5.48 13.26
CA ASP A 110 -14.76 -4.79 13.26
C ASP A 110 -14.60 -3.36 13.80
N LEU A 111 -14.88 -2.37 12.94
CA LEU A 111 -14.73 -0.95 13.21
C LEU A 111 -16.06 -0.27 13.61
N SER A 112 -17.17 -1.02 13.67
CA SER A 112 -18.51 -0.43 13.82
C SER A 112 -18.75 0.28 15.16
N ASN A 113 -17.94 -0.04 16.18
CA ASN A 113 -18.08 0.46 17.54
C ASN A 113 -17.02 1.50 17.93
N LEU A 114 -16.27 2.01 16.96
CA LEU A 114 -15.31 3.07 17.19
C LEU A 114 -15.98 4.34 17.76
N PRO A 115 -15.28 5.10 18.63
CA PRO A 115 -13.96 4.81 19.20
C PRO A 115 -14.03 3.89 20.44
N ASN A 116 -15.20 3.40 20.84
CA ASN A 116 -15.43 2.78 22.14
C ASN A 116 -14.77 1.39 22.28
N SER A 117 -14.92 0.54 21.26
CA SER A 117 -14.36 -0.81 21.26
C SER A 117 -14.13 -1.31 19.84
N VAL A 118 -13.28 -2.32 19.75
CA VAL A 118 -12.96 -3.03 18.52
C VAL A 118 -12.91 -4.51 18.81
N LEU A 119 -13.45 -5.31 17.90
CA LEU A 119 -13.32 -6.76 17.91
C LEU A 119 -12.43 -7.16 16.74
N TYR A 120 -11.60 -8.18 16.93
CA TYR A 120 -10.76 -8.70 15.86
C TYR A 120 -10.57 -10.21 15.99
N LYS A 121 -10.17 -10.84 14.88
CA LYS A 121 -9.62 -12.19 14.89
C LYS A 121 -8.56 -12.36 13.82
N ASP A 122 -7.74 -13.37 14.02
CA ASP A 122 -6.81 -13.89 13.03
C ASP A 122 -7.40 -15.21 12.49
N THR A 123 -7.32 -15.43 11.18
CA THR A 123 -7.85 -16.65 10.56
C THR A 123 -6.99 -17.14 9.41
N ILE A 124 -6.68 -18.43 9.44
CA ILE A 124 -6.06 -19.14 8.32
C ILE A 124 -7.18 -19.56 7.36
N ILE A 125 -7.12 -19.09 6.12
CA ILE A 125 -8.10 -19.41 5.08
C ILE A 125 -7.38 -20.16 3.97
N HIS A 126 -7.88 -21.35 3.61
CA HIS A 126 -7.27 -22.20 2.58
C HIS A 126 -5.76 -22.49 2.83
N GLY A 127 -5.34 -22.53 4.09
CA GLY A 127 -3.93 -22.76 4.45
C GLY A 127 -3.01 -21.56 4.30
N MET A 128 -3.51 -20.41 3.83
CA MET A 128 -2.76 -19.16 3.73
C MET A 128 -2.37 -18.66 5.12
N ASN A 129 -1.07 -18.63 5.42
CA ASN A 129 -0.54 -18.20 6.70
C ASN A 129 0.11 -16.82 6.63
N SER A 130 0.60 -16.39 5.47
CA SER A 130 1.11 -15.03 5.26
C SER A 130 0.80 -14.54 3.86
N ALA A 131 0.72 -13.22 3.68
CA ALA A 131 0.58 -12.58 2.38
C ALA A 131 1.14 -11.15 2.41
N HIS A 132 1.56 -10.68 1.24
CA HIS A 132 2.22 -9.38 1.07
C HIS A 132 1.21 -8.22 1.14
N ASN A 133 0.18 -8.26 0.29
CA ASN A 133 -0.73 -7.14 0.06
C ASN A 133 -2.16 -7.62 -0.21
N LEU A 134 -3.16 -6.74 -0.11
CA LEU A 134 -4.51 -7.01 -0.60
C LEU A 134 -5.16 -5.77 -1.24
N TYR A 135 -6.06 -6.03 -2.19
CA TYR A 135 -7.02 -5.05 -2.68
C TYR A 135 -8.45 -5.53 -2.44
N ILE A 136 -9.41 -4.62 -2.36
CA ILE A 136 -10.84 -4.99 -2.26
C ILE A 136 -11.63 -4.25 -3.34
N ASP A 137 -12.36 -5.02 -4.14
CA ASP A 137 -13.34 -4.51 -5.11
C ASP A 137 -14.57 -5.41 -5.12
N ASN A 138 -15.75 -4.82 -5.29
CA ASN A 138 -17.02 -5.54 -5.48
C ASN A 138 -17.28 -6.71 -4.50
N GLY A 139 -16.89 -6.54 -3.22
CA GLY A 139 -17.12 -7.54 -2.17
C GLY A 139 -16.15 -8.72 -2.16
N PHE A 140 -15.05 -8.65 -2.90
CA PHE A 140 -13.97 -9.62 -2.86
C PHE A 140 -12.66 -8.96 -2.41
N ALA A 141 -11.92 -9.64 -1.53
CA ALA A 141 -10.51 -9.34 -1.31
C ALA A 141 -9.65 -10.13 -2.30
N TYR A 142 -8.66 -9.45 -2.86
CA TYR A 142 -7.68 -9.93 -3.81
C TYR A 142 -6.34 -9.92 -3.08
N VAL A 143 -6.00 -11.03 -2.42
CA VAL A 143 -4.81 -11.15 -1.57
C VAL A 143 -3.63 -11.62 -2.42
N VAL A 144 -2.54 -10.86 -2.45
CA VAL A 144 -1.38 -11.11 -3.32
C VAL A 144 -0.09 -11.33 -2.55
N GLY A 145 0.86 -12.01 -3.20
CA GLY A 145 2.06 -12.52 -2.54
C GLY A 145 1.79 -13.51 -1.39
N PRO A 146 0.73 -14.35 -1.39
CA PRO A 146 0.54 -15.31 -0.31
C PRO A 146 1.61 -16.40 -0.30
N ASP A 147 1.80 -17.08 0.83
CA ASP A 147 2.66 -18.26 0.93
C ASP A 147 2.08 -19.53 0.27
N ILE A 148 0.92 -19.38 -0.38
CA ILE A 148 0.24 -20.38 -1.21
C ILE A 148 0.11 -19.85 -2.64
N ALA A 149 -0.55 -20.59 -3.54
CA ALA A 149 -0.85 -20.14 -4.91
C ALA A 149 0.37 -19.59 -5.68
N ASN A 150 1.58 -20.11 -5.42
CA ASN A 150 2.84 -19.63 -6.00
C ASN A 150 3.09 -18.11 -5.78
N GLY A 151 2.54 -17.54 -4.70
CA GLY A 151 2.57 -16.10 -4.43
C GLY A 151 1.83 -15.25 -5.44
N GLY A 152 0.91 -15.84 -6.21
CA GLY A 152 0.02 -15.11 -7.10
C GLY A 152 -1.07 -14.37 -6.33
N MET A 153 -2.33 -14.74 -6.55
CA MET A 153 -3.47 -14.06 -5.96
C MET A 153 -4.52 -15.05 -5.48
N VAL A 154 -5.00 -14.87 -4.25
CA VAL A 154 -6.11 -15.60 -3.65
C VAL A 154 -7.32 -14.69 -3.59
N PHE A 155 -8.47 -15.18 -4.05
CA PHE A 155 -9.73 -14.45 -3.98
C PHE A 155 -10.52 -14.87 -2.75
N LEU A 156 -10.95 -13.91 -1.94
CA LEU A 156 -11.79 -14.13 -0.77
C LEU A 156 -13.13 -13.40 -0.92
N ASP A 157 -14.23 -14.12 -0.87
CA ASP A 157 -15.59 -13.58 -0.80
C ASP A 157 -15.83 -12.96 0.59
N LEU A 158 -16.19 -11.67 0.64
CA LEU A 158 -16.41 -10.89 1.86
C LEU A 158 -17.90 -10.74 2.23
N SER A 159 -18.80 -11.50 1.60
CA SER A 159 -20.25 -11.47 1.89
C SER A 159 -20.57 -11.73 3.37
N ASN A 160 -19.76 -12.58 4.03
CA ASN A 160 -19.70 -12.66 5.49
C ASN A 160 -18.41 -11.98 5.95
N PRO A 161 -18.45 -10.74 6.46
CA PRO A 161 -17.24 -10.00 6.74
C PRO A 161 -16.37 -10.66 7.81
N TRP A 162 -17.01 -11.33 8.78
CA TRP A 162 -16.34 -12.09 9.82
C TRP A 162 -15.84 -13.45 9.35
N HIS A 163 -16.33 -14.02 8.26
CA HIS A 163 -15.84 -15.30 7.71
C HIS A 163 -15.64 -15.20 6.20
N PRO A 164 -14.55 -14.51 5.76
CA PRO A 164 -14.18 -14.52 4.36
C PRO A 164 -13.99 -15.94 3.86
N ALA A 165 -14.51 -16.23 2.66
CA ALA A 165 -14.48 -17.57 2.09
C ALA A 165 -13.58 -17.62 0.84
N TYR A 166 -12.75 -18.64 0.73
CA TYR A 166 -11.95 -18.86 -0.48
C TYR A 166 -12.84 -19.04 -1.71
N ALA A 167 -12.63 -18.24 -2.74
CA ALA A 167 -13.39 -18.23 -3.99
C ALA A 167 -12.59 -18.73 -5.20
N GLY A 168 -11.27 -18.89 -5.06
CA GLY A 168 -10.36 -19.36 -6.09
C GLY A 168 -9.00 -18.68 -6.00
N GLU A 169 -8.17 -18.89 -7.01
CA GLU A 169 -6.84 -18.31 -7.08
C GLU A 169 -6.34 -18.13 -8.52
N TYR A 170 -5.37 -17.24 -8.67
CA TYR A 170 -4.44 -17.17 -9.78
C TYR A 170 -3.06 -17.56 -9.26
N ASN A 171 -2.44 -18.57 -9.85
CA ASN A 171 -1.16 -19.13 -9.39
C ASN A 171 -0.09 -19.21 -10.49
N THR A 172 -0.29 -18.46 -11.58
CA THR A 172 0.63 -18.51 -12.74
C THR A 172 1.94 -17.79 -12.44
N HIS A 173 1.89 -16.57 -11.89
CA HIS A 173 3.07 -15.79 -11.51
C HIS A 173 2.89 -15.20 -10.11
N TYR A 174 4.01 -14.87 -9.47
CA TYR A 174 4.02 -14.06 -8.25
C TYR A 174 3.48 -12.66 -8.54
N ILE A 175 2.58 -12.16 -7.69
CA ILE A 175 2.07 -10.79 -7.73
C ILE A 175 2.51 -10.09 -6.46
N HIS A 176 3.11 -8.92 -6.61
CA HIS A 176 3.61 -8.14 -5.50
C HIS A 176 2.54 -7.18 -4.97
N ASP A 177 1.93 -6.40 -5.86
CA ASP A 177 0.84 -5.48 -5.53
C ASP A 177 -0.21 -5.53 -6.66
N VAL A 178 -1.44 -5.17 -6.34
CA VAL A 178 -2.58 -5.25 -7.25
C VAL A 178 -3.56 -4.11 -7.04
N TYR A 179 -4.02 -3.55 -8.15
CA TYR A 179 -5.23 -2.74 -8.21
C TYR A 179 -6.30 -3.51 -8.98
N VAL A 180 -7.56 -3.47 -8.54
CA VAL A 180 -8.66 -4.13 -9.24
C VAL A 180 -9.77 -3.15 -9.56
N ARG A 181 -10.26 -3.19 -10.79
CA ARG A 181 -11.46 -2.46 -11.18
C ARG A 181 -12.24 -3.23 -12.23
N ASN A 182 -13.54 -3.40 -12.00
CA ASN A 182 -14.47 -4.04 -12.94
C ASN A 182 -13.98 -5.44 -13.36
N ASP A 183 -13.62 -6.29 -12.38
CA ASP A 183 -13.12 -7.65 -12.60
C ASP A 183 -11.84 -7.75 -13.45
N ILE A 184 -11.06 -6.67 -13.56
CA ILE A 184 -9.70 -6.70 -14.10
C ILE A 184 -8.73 -6.36 -12.98
N ALA A 185 -7.80 -7.27 -12.71
CA ALA A 185 -6.66 -7.06 -11.84
C ALA A 185 -5.47 -6.52 -12.65
N TYR A 186 -4.90 -5.42 -12.19
CA TYR A 186 -3.72 -4.75 -12.72
C TYR A 186 -2.58 -5.09 -11.76
N ALA A 187 -1.85 -6.15 -12.09
CA ALA A 187 -0.86 -6.75 -11.20
C ALA A 187 0.53 -6.21 -11.51
N GLY A 188 1.25 -5.76 -10.48
CA GLY A 188 2.69 -5.57 -10.53
C GLY A 188 3.39 -6.87 -10.16
N GLU A 189 4.12 -7.45 -11.11
CA GLU A 189 4.73 -8.77 -10.97
C GLU A 189 6.27 -8.66 -10.91
N LEU A 190 6.80 -7.63 -10.25
CA LEU A 190 8.23 -7.37 -10.09
C LEU A 190 8.99 -7.36 -11.43
N SER A 191 9.76 -8.42 -11.70
CA SER A 191 10.54 -8.61 -12.92
C SER A 191 9.69 -9.03 -14.12
N ASN A 192 8.45 -9.47 -13.92
CA ASN A 192 7.54 -9.82 -15.01
C ASN A 192 6.72 -8.63 -15.54
N GLY A 193 6.89 -7.45 -14.94
CA GLY A 193 6.26 -6.21 -15.43
C GLY A 193 4.82 -6.05 -14.96
N LEU A 194 4.03 -5.37 -15.81
CA LEU A 194 2.60 -5.14 -15.61
C LEU A 194 1.80 -6.27 -16.27
N THR A 195 0.96 -6.97 -15.51
CA THR A 195 0.04 -8.00 -16.03
C THR A 195 -1.41 -7.61 -15.78
N LEU A 196 -2.24 -7.66 -16.83
CA LEU A 196 -3.68 -7.42 -16.75
C LEU A 196 -4.39 -8.78 -16.77
N ILE A 197 -5.18 -9.06 -15.75
CA ILE A 197 -5.81 -10.37 -15.52
C ILE A 197 -7.32 -10.17 -15.39
N ASN A 198 -8.09 -10.84 -16.24
CA ASN A 198 -9.53 -10.98 -16.06
C ASN A 198 -9.79 -11.94 -14.89
N VAL A 199 -10.41 -11.42 -13.85
CA VAL A 199 -10.73 -12.14 -12.62
C VAL A 199 -12.24 -12.29 -12.42
N ALA A 200 -13.07 -12.08 -13.45
CA ALA A 200 -14.52 -12.22 -13.34
C ALA A 200 -14.92 -13.62 -12.86
N ASN A 201 -14.31 -14.65 -13.45
CA ASN A 201 -14.40 -16.02 -12.95
C ASN A 201 -13.21 -16.30 -12.00
N LYS A 202 -13.47 -16.19 -10.68
CA LYS A 202 -12.47 -16.40 -9.63
C LYS A 202 -11.83 -17.80 -9.65
N SER A 203 -12.52 -18.80 -10.22
CA SER A 203 -11.98 -20.16 -10.37
C SER A 203 -11.20 -20.39 -11.67
N ASN A 204 -11.24 -19.45 -12.61
CA ASN A 204 -10.47 -19.51 -13.86
C ASN A 204 -10.06 -18.10 -14.33
N PRO A 205 -9.10 -17.44 -13.65
CA PRO A 205 -8.55 -16.17 -14.10
C PRO A 205 -7.84 -16.30 -15.44
N VAL A 206 -7.90 -15.26 -16.27
CA VAL A 206 -7.31 -15.26 -17.62
C VAL A 206 -6.44 -14.02 -17.81
N ILE A 207 -5.17 -14.22 -18.15
CA ILE A 207 -4.28 -13.13 -18.54
C ILE A 207 -4.80 -12.50 -19.83
N LEU A 208 -5.08 -11.20 -19.80
CA LEU A 208 -5.49 -10.41 -20.96
C LEU A 208 -4.29 -9.82 -21.69
N ALA A 209 -3.31 -9.35 -20.93
CA ALA A 209 -2.08 -8.75 -21.45
C ALA A 209 -0.96 -8.84 -20.42
N ASN A 210 0.28 -8.84 -20.91
CA ASN A 210 1.48 -8.68 -20.10
C ASN A 210 2.40 -7.68 -20.82
N ARG A 211 2.93 -6.72 -20.06
CA ARG A 211 3.85 -5.71 -20.53
C ARG A 211 5.10 -5.72 -19.65
N GLN A 212 6.14 -6.36 -20.18
CA GLN A 212 7.50 -6.16 -19.69
C GLN A 212 8.06 -4.83 -20.23
N TYR A 213 8.80 -4.10 -19.41
CA TYR A 213 9.41 -2.83 -19.76
C TYR A 213 10.77 -2.66 -19.07
N GLN A 214 11.52 -1.61 -19.42
CA GLN A 214 12.78 -1.27 -18.75
C GLN A 214 12.51 -0.62 -17.38
N GLY A 215 12.18 -1.46 -16.43
CA GLY A 215 12.01 -1.18 -15.01
C GLY A 215 12.19 -2.50 -14.28
N ASN A 216 13.09 -2.53 -13.31
CA ASN A 216 13.24 -3.72 -12.48
C ASN A 216 12.37 -3.49 -11.26
N PHE A 217 11.55 -4.49 -10.90
CA PHE A 217 10.78 -4.51 -9.65
C PHE A 217 9.47 -3.68 -9.70
N THR A 218 8.64 -3.93 -10.72
CA THR A 218 7.27 -3.39 -10.83
C THR A 218 6.49 -3.62 -9.55
N HIS A 219 6.07 -2.53 -8.91
CA HIS A 219 5.45 -2.52 -7.59
C HIS A 219 3.93 -2.37 -7.70
N ASN A 220 3.40 -1.18 -7.43
CA ASN A 220 1.97 -0.90 -7.42
C ASN A 220 1.47 -0.43 -8.78
N THR A 221 0.19 -0.61 -9.02
CA THR A 221 -0.47 -0.09 -10.23
C THR A 221 -1.66 0.79 -9.87
N TRP A 222 -2.04 1.71 -10.75
CA TRP A 222 -3.26 2.50 -10.60
C TRP A 222 -3.77 2.99 -11.96
N LEU A 223 -5.08 3.15 -12.10
CA LEU A 223 -5.67 3.65 -13.34
C LEU A 223 -6.06 5.12 -13.28
N ASN A 224 -6.02 5.78 -14.42
CA ASN A 224 -6.81 7.00 -14.60
C ASN A 224 -8.32 6.71 -14.56
N ASP A 225 -9.10 7.76 -14.35
CA ASP A 225 -10.58 7.67 -14.26
C ASP A 225 -11.20 7.08 -15.54
N ALA A 226 -10.63 7.39 -16.71
CA ALA A 226 -11.10 6.86 -17.98
C ALA A 226 -10.77 5.36 -18.20
N GLY A 227 -9.83 4.80 -17.44
CA GLY A 227 -9.37 3.41 -17.59
C GLY A 227 -8.58 3.10 -18.83
N THR A 228 -8.00 4.13 -19.44
CA THR A 228 -7.16 4.01 -20.62
C THR A 228 -5.67 4.09 -20.29
N VAL A 229 -5.30 4.59 -19.12
CA VAL A 229 -3.90 4.73 -18.70
C VAL A 229 -3.68 4.01 -17.37
N CYS A 230 -2.70 3.11 -17.35
CA CYS A 230 -2.20 2.46 -16.14
C CYS A 230 -0.87 3.08 -15.75
N PHE A 231 -0.79 3.57 -14.52
CA PHE A 231 0.42 4.01 -13.88
C PHE A 231 1.01 2.85 -13.07
N THR A 232 2.34 2.75 -13.02
CA THR A 232 3.05 1.84 -12.14
C THR A 232 4.29 2.51 -11.57
N THR A 233 4.84 1.96 -10.49
CA THR A 233 6.16 2.35 -9.99
C THR A 233 7.10 1.15 -9.91
N ASP A 234 8.40 1.41 -9.77
CA ASP A 234 9.41 0.39 -9.51
C ASP A 234 9.93 0.51 -8.06
N GLU A 235 9.86 -0.55 -7.27
CA GLU A 235 10.34 -0.57 -5.86
C GLU A 235 11.85 -0.80 -5.80
N VAL A 236 12.57 0.14 -6.38
CA VAL A 236 14.02 0.24 -6.29
C VAL A 236 14.41 1.68 -6.04
N SER A 237 15.60 1.89 -5.48
CA SER A 237 16.17 3.22 -5.36
C SER A 237 16.23 3.89 -6.73
N ALA A 238 15.70 5.12 -6.81
CA ALA A 238 15.54 5.85 -8.07
C ALA A 238 14.68 5.10 -9.12
N GLY A 239 13.69 4.30 -8.69
CA GLY A 239 12.67 3.74 -9.56
C GLY A 239 11.88 4.81 -10.31
N LYS A 240 11.28 4.42 -11.43
CA LYS A 240 10.47 5.31 -12.26
C LYS A 240 9.01 5.22 -11.85
N ILE A 241 8.27 6.29 -12.07
CA ILE A 241 6.82 6.27 -12.25
C ILE A 241 6.59 6.16 -13.75
N THR A 242 5.89 5.11 -14.17
CA THR A 242 5.71 4.77 -15.59
C THR A 242 4.23 4.80 -15.94
N ALA A 243 3.88 5.40 -17.08
CA ALA A 243 2.51 5.46 -17.58
C ALA A 243 2.39 4.64 -18.87
N PHE A 244 1.39 3.77 -18.93
CA PHE A 244 1.07 2.93 -20.08
C PHE A 244 -0.33 3.21 -20.61
N ASP A 245 -0.47 3.38 -21.93
CA ASP A 245 -1.76 3.31 -22.60
C ASP A 245 -2.19 1.83 -22.70
N ILE A 246 -3.33 1.52 -22.10
CA ILE A 246 -3.93 0.19 -22.05
C ILE A 246 -5.25 0.12 -22.82
N SER A 247 -5.57 1.12 -23.64
CA SER A 247 -6.79 1.15 -24.46
C SER A 247 -6.84 0.02 -25.50
N ASN A 248 -5.67 -0.50 -25.90
CA ASN A 248 -5.53 -1.70 -26.73
C ASN A 248 -4.69 -2.76 -26.00
N LEU A 249 -5.33 -3.78 -25.46
CA LEU A 249 -4.64 -4.84 -24.71
C LEU A 249 -3.67 -5.69 -25.55
N ASN A 250 -3.80 -5.68 -26.88
CA ASN A 250 -2.84 -6.33 -27.77
C ASN A 250 -1.58 -5.49 -27.99
N ASN A 251 -1.62 -4.20 -27.63
CA ASN A 251 -0.50 -3.27 -27.76
C ASN A 251 -0.52 -2.24 -26.63
N ILE A 252 0.06 -2.60 -25.49
CA ILE A 252 0.25 -1.69 -24.37
C ILE A 252 1.44 -0.78 -24.67
N ASP A 253 1.17 0.51 -24.88
CA ASP A 253 2.16 1.50 -25.27
C ASP A 253 2.69 2.26 -24.06
N LEU A 254 4.02 2.45 -24.02
CA LEU A 254 4.64 3.35 -23.04
C LEU A 254 4.31 4.80 -23.42
N LEU A 255 3.70 5.54 -22.50
CA LEU A 255 3.38 6.96 -22.69
C LEU A 255 4.46 7.87 -22.12
N ASP A 256 4.87 7.62 -20.88
CA ASP A 256 5.81 8.48 -20.17
C ASP A 256 6.52 7.75 -19.02
N GLU A 257 7.68 8.27 -18.62
CA GLU A 257 8.46 7.82 -17.47
C GLU A 257 9.02 9.04 -16.71
N ILE A 258 8.73 9.11 -15.41
CA ILE A 258 9.19 10.19 -14.54
C ILE A 258 10.07 9.61 -13.43
N GLN A 259 11.22 10.24 -13.18
CA GLN A 259 12.14 9.87 -12.10
C GLN A 259 12.60 11.14 -11.39
N SER A 260 12.59 11.14 -10.06
CA SER A 260 12.94 12.33 -9.26
C SER A 260 14.45 12.63 -9.20
N SER A 261 15.31 11.70 -9.64
CA SER A 261 16.76 11.88 -9.70
C SER A 261 17.34 11.20 -10.92
N LEU A 262 18.11 11.90 -11.75
CA LEU A 262 19.00 11.25 -12.72
C LEU A 262 20.03 10.44 -11.91
N SER A 263 19.98 9.11 -11.97
CA SER A 263 21.04 8.29 -11.39
C SER A 263 22.38 8.70 -12.01
N THR A 264 23.31 9.20 -11.21
CA THR A 264 24.72 9.23 -11.63
C THR A 264 25.19 7.78 -11.64
N ASN A 265 25.34 7.22 -12.83
CA ASN A 265 25.94 5.91 -13.08
C ASN A 265 27.22 5.67 -12.26
#